data_AF-A0AAV3FQH4-F1
#
_entry.id   AF-A0AAV3FQH4-F1
#
_cell.length_a   1.000
_cell.length_b   1.000
_cell.length_c   1.000
_cell.angle_alpha   90.00
_cell.angle_beta   90.00
_cell.angle_gamma   90.00
#
_symmetry.space_group_name_H-M   'P 1'
#
loop_
_entity.id
_entity.type
_entity.pdbx_description
1 polymer ?
#
loop_
_entity_poly.entity_id
_entity_poly.type
_entity_poly.pdbx_seq_one_letter_code
_entity_poly.pdbx_strand_id
1 'polypeptide(L)' 'MIPDRRVQKTREAIYAAFLKLLNAKGYDRMTVQDVIDLANVGRSTFYAHYASKEALLEQLCQELFHHLFH' A
#
# COMPACT_ATOMS: atom_id res chain seq x y z
N MET A 1 -4.71 -19.04 -13.56
CA MET A 1 -3.44 -18.33 -13.35
C MET A 1 -3.16 -18.35 -11.85
N ILE A 2 -2.06 -18.95 -11.41
CA ILE A 2 -1.66 -18.93 -10.00
C ILE A 2 -1.13 -17.52 -9.72
N PRO A 3 -1.70 -16.74 -8.79
CA PRO A 3 -1.17 -15.41 -8.47
C PRO A 3 0.28 -15.53 -8.02
N ASP A 4 1.16 -14.71 -8.59
CA ASP A 4 2.58 -14.71 -8.25
C ASP A 4 2.73 -14.38 -6.77
N ARG A 5 3.24 -15.34 -5.99
CA ARG A 5 3.47 -15.19 -4.54
C ARG A 5 4.36 -13.98 -4.23
N ARG A 6 5.26 -13.61 -5.14
CA ARG A 6 6.11 -12.43 -4.99
C ARG A 6 5.30 -11.15 -5.08
N VAL A 7 4.36 -11.07 -6.02
CA VAL A 7 3.45 -9.93 -6.17
C VAL A 7 2.61 -9.77 -4.90
N GLN A 8 2.07 -10.87 -4.38
CA GLN A 8 1.26 -10.84 -3.16
C GLN A 8 2.06 -10.34 -1.95
N LYS A 9 3.27 -10.89 -1.72
CA LYS A 9 4.15 -10.45 -0.62
C LYS A 9 4.50 -8.97 -0.70
N THR A 10 4.78 -8.47 -1.91
CA THR A 10 5.08 -7.05 -2.11
C THR A 10 3.88 -6.16 -1.79
N ARG A 11 2.68 -6.53 -2.23
CA ARG A 11 1.45 -5.79 -1.90
C ARG A 11 1.20 -5.77 -0.40
N GLU A 12 1.33 -6.90 0.28
CA GLU A 12 1.17 -7.00 1.74
C GLU A 12 2.18 -6.12 2.49
N ALA A 13 3.44 -6.11 2.07
CA ALA A 13 4.48 -5.26 2.67
C ALA A 13 4.18 -3.77 2.50
N ILE A 14 3.79 -3.34 1.29
CA ILE A 14 3.40 -1.95 1.00
C ILE A 14 2.20 -1.54 1.86
N TYR A 15 1.20 -2.40 1.96
CA TYR A 15 -0.03 -2.14 2.71
C TYR A 15 0.23 -2.01 4.21
N ALA A 16 1.01 -2.93 4.78
CA ALA A 16 1.40 -2.89 6.18
C ALA A 16 2.22 -1.62 6.52
N ALA A 17 3.13 -1.21 5.63
CA ALA A 17 3.87 0.03 5.78
C ALA A 17 2.96 1.25 5.73
N PHE A 18 2.04 1.30 4.77
CA PHE A 18 1.09 2.40 4.63
C PHE A 18 0.22 2.59 5.87
N LEU A 19 -0.37 1.50 6.40
CA LEU A 19 -1.18 1.57 7.62
C LEU A 19 -0.38 2.07 8.84
N LYS A 20 0.87 1.60 8.99
CA LYS A 20 1.76 2.08 10.06
C LYS A 20 2.03 3.58 9.95
N LEU A 21 2.35 4.06 8.75
CA LEU A 21 2.61 5.48 8.52
C LEU A 21 1.35 6.33 8.67
N LEU A 22 0.20 5.80 8.23
CA LEU A 22 -1.10 6.47 8.37
C LEU A 22 -1.42 6.71 9.84
N ASN A 23 -1.22 5.71 10.69
CA ASN A 23 -1.39 5.83 12.14
C ASN A 23 -0.34 6.76 12.77
N ALA A 24 0.92 6.67 12.35
CA ALA A 24 2.00 7.42 12.99
C ALA A 24 2.02 8.93 12.66
N LYS A 25 1.68 9.33 11.43
CA LYS A 25 1.82 10.74 10.99
C LYS A 25 0.68 11.29 10.14
N GLY A 26 -0.34 10.47 9.84
CA GLY A 26 -1.45 10.85 8.97
C GLY A 26 -1.10 10.84 7.48
N TYR A 27 -2.15 10.89 6.65
CA TYR A 27 -2.04 10.75 5.20
C TYR A 27 -1.31 11.92 4.53
N ASP A 28 -1.65 13.15 4.92
CA ASP A 28 -1.14 14.36 4.24
C ASP A 28 0.38 14.48 4.36
N ARG A 29 0.93 14.10 5.51
CA ARG A 29 2.39 14.13 5.78
C ARG A 29 3.13 12.90 5.26
N MET A 30 2.42 11.93 4.69
CA MET A 30 3.01 10.73 4.12
C MET A 30 3.42 10.95 2.67
N THR A 31 4.61 10.46 2.31
CA THR A 31 5.12 10.42 0.95
C THR A 31 5.27 8.98 0.48
N VAL A 32 5.35 8.78 -0.83
CA VAL A 32 5.70 7.46 -1.41
C VAL A 32 7.07 6.99 -0.90
N GLN A 33 8.01 7.91 -0.66
CA GLN A 33 9.34 7.58 -0.15
C GLN A 33 9.28 6.89 1.22
N ASP A 34 8.48 7.41 2.14
CA ASP A 34 8.31 6.80 3.47
C ASP A 34 7.76 5.36 3.37
N VAL A 35 6.80 5.16 2.46
CA VAL A 35 6.15 3.85 2.26
C VAL A 35 7.17 2.85 1.73
N ILE A 36 7.93 3.21 0.70
CA ILE A 36 8.89 2.28 0.09
C ILE A 36 10.06 1.97 1.02
N ASP A 37 10.50 2.94 1.82
CA ASP A 37 11.55 2.75 2.82
C ASP A 37 11.09 1.79 3.92
N LEU A 38 9.87 1.98 4.45
CA LEU A 38 9.33 1.13 5.50
C LEU A 38 8.94 -0.27 5.00
N ALA A 39 8.46 -0.38 3.76
CA ALA A 39 8.12 -1.66 3.13
C ALA A 39 9.35 -2.42 2.61
N ASN A 40 10.52 -1.78 2.57
CA ASN A 40 11.75 -2.30 1.98
C ASN A 40 11.56 -2.76 0.52
N VAL A 41 10.99 -1.87 -0.30
CA VAL A 41 10.74 -2.12 -1.74
C VAL A 41 11.33 -1.01 -2.60
N GLY A 42 11.64 -1.31 -3.86
CA GLY A 42 12.08 -0.29 -4.82
C GLY A 42 10.94 0.63 -5.25
N ARG A 43 11.27 1.86 -5.64
CA ARG A 43 10.31 2.82 -6.22
C ARG A 43 9.62 2.26 -7.47
N SER A 44 10.36 1.61 -8.37
CA SER A 44 9.79 0.95 -9.56
C SER A 44 8.84 -0.19 -9.19
N THR A 45 9.13 -0.93 -8.12
CA THR A 45 8.26 -1.98 -7.58
C THR A 45 6.97 -1.38 -7.03
N PHE A 46 7.02 -0.26 -6.31
CA PHE A 46 5.81 0.44 -5.87
C PHE A 46 4.94 0.85 -7.07
N TYR A 47 5.53 1.51 -8.07
CA TYR A 47 4.78 1.97 -9.24
C TYR A 47 4.28 0.87 -10.17
N ALA A 48 4.84 -0.35 -10.07
CA ALA A 48 4.28 -1.52 -10.74
C ALA A 48 2.97 -2.02 -10.09
N HIS A 49 2.69 -1.63 -8.84
CA HIS A 49 1.48 -2.00 -8.11
C HIS A 49 0.50 -0.84 -7.93
N TYR A 50 1.00 0.39 -7.75
CA TYR A 50 0.21 1.55 -7.40
C TYR A 50 0.68 2.79 -8.17
N ALA A 51 -0.23 3.48 -8.86
CA ALA A 51 0.11 4.68 -9.61
C ALA A 51 0.54 5.86 -8.71
N SER A 52 0.04 5.89 -7.47
CA SER A 52 0.36 6.93 -6.48
C SER A 52 -0.02 6.48 -5.06
N LYS A 53 0.24 7.33 -4.06
CA LYS A 53 -0.24 7.08 -2.67
C LYS A 53 -1.76 7.21 -2.55
N GLU A 54 -2.39 8.01 -3.40
CA GLU A 54 -3.84 8.17 -3.50
C GLU A 54 -4.48 6.88 -4.01
N ALA A 55 -3.91 6.26 -5.04
CA ALA A 55 -4.38 4.97 -5.56
C ALA A 55 -4.29 3.86 -4.49
N LEU A 56 -3.23 3.89 -3.66
CA LEU A 56 -3.10 2.97 -2.53
C LEU A 56 -4.17 3.22 -1.46
N LEU A 57 -4.44 4.49 -1.14
CA LEU A 57 -5.52 4.85 -0.20
C LEU A 57 -6.89 4.42 -0.73
N GLU A 58 -7.16 4.64 -2.02
CA GLU A 58 -8.42 4.24 -2.65
C GLU A 58 -8.64 2.73 -2.53
N GLN A 59 -7.62 1.92 -2.83
CA GLN A 59 -7.72 0.47 -2.70
C GLN A 59 -7.95 0.04 -1.23
N LEU A 60 -7.27 0.66 -0.27
CA LEU A 60 -7.50 0.42 1.16
C LEU A 60 -8.96 0.74 1.55
N CYS A 61 -9.47 1.90 1.13
CA CYS A 61 -10.85 2.29 1.38
C CYS A 61 -11.82 1.27 0.77
N GLN A 62 -11.62 0.87 -0.49
CA GLN A 62 -12.45 -0.14 -1.15
C GLN A 62 -12.46 -1.46 -0.39
N GLU A 63 -11.31 -1.94 0.09
CA GLU A 63 -11.21 -3.17 0.88
C GLU A 63 -11.92 -3.05 2.25
N LEU A 64 -11.77 -1.90 2.94
CA LEU A 64 -12.47 -1.64 4.20
C LEU A 64 -13.99 -1.55 4.01
N PHE A 65 -14.45 -0.81 3.00
CA PHE A 65 -15.86 -0.71 2.67
C PHE A 65 -16.43 -2.08 2.29
N HIS A 66 -15.70 -2.86 1.50
CA HIS A 66 -16.09 -4.22 1.17
C HIS A 66 -16.23 -5.08 2.43
N HIS A 67 -15.30 -5.00 3.38
CA HIS A 67 -15.40 -5.79 4.61
C HIS A 67 -16.54 -5.35 5.55
N LEU A 68 -16.83 -4.04 5.62
CA LEU A 68 -17.83 -3.48 6.53
C LEU A 68 -19.27 -3.57 6.01
N PHE A 69 -19.45 -3.52 4.69
CA PHE A 69 -20.77 -3.44 4.06
C PHE A 69 -21.15 -4.69 3.25
N HIS A 70 -20.39 -5.77 3.37
CA HIS A 70 -20.77 -7.11 2.91
C HIS A 70 -21.52 -7.90 3.98
#